data_AF-A0A353D4Q5-F1
#
_entry.id   AF-A0A353D4Q5-F1
#
_cell.length_a   1.000
_cell.length_b   1.000
_cell.length_c   1.000
_cell.angle_alpha   90.00
_cell.angle_beta   90.00
_cell.angle_gamma   90.00
#
_symmetry.space_group_name_H-M   'P 1'
#
loop_
_entity.id
_entity.type
_entity.pdbx_description
1 polymer ?
#
loop_
_entity_poly.entity_id
_entity_poly.type
_entity_poly.pdbx_seq_one_letter_code
_entity_poly.pdbx_strand_id
1 'polypeptide(L)'
;MKIYYAKFAGLCILSVVMLQIGCATPSRFHAAHIPPDSLVLVQIRGFATQQEILGIPTLVNTLELSGIPRSRIKDGMVADGRIFCCDGPNESDYALWFYVPEGVDAEVGDIVEVKIGAVVLKGDPIRVPPNTMQQVYSKLESVGEECRWMPDNPRLWGRVLYCDWMEKEGWIQQGGLFNVWLKSVGSK
;
A
#
# COMPACT_ATOMS: atom_id res chain seq x y z
N MET A 1 29.68 -67.80 23.36
CA MET A 1 30.60 -66.69 23.02
C MET A 1 29.93 -65.40 23.46
N LYS A 2 30.44 -64.73 24.49
CA LYS A 2 29.88 -63.48 25.06
C LYS A 2 30.41 -62.31 24.24
N ILE A 3 29.52 -61.43 23.78
CA ILE A 3 29.89 -60.12 23.20
C ILE A 3 29.17 -59.05 24.01
N TYR A 4 29.97 -58.19 24.64
CA TYR A 4 29.56 -56.97 25.34
C TYR A 4 29.80 -55.75 24.43
N TYR A 5 29.11 -54.65 24.79
CA TYR A 5 29.31 -53.23 24.42
C TYR A 5 28.53 -52.67 23.22
N ALA A 6 27.64 -51.71 23.53
CA ALA A 6 27.68 -50.32 23.02
C ALA A 6 26.60 -49.51 23.78
N LYS A 7 27.00 -48.68 24.75
CA LYS A 7 27.32 -47.23 24.64
C LYS A 7 26.08 -46.33 24.51
N PHE A 8 25.81 -45.65 25.63
CA PHE A 8 25.02 -44.44 25.81
C PHE A 8 25.16 -43.45 24.64
N ALA A 9 24.03 -43.07 24.04
CA ALA A 9 23.92 -41.92 23.16
C ALA A 9 22.78 -41.03 23.66
N GLY A 10 23.06 -40.23 24.70
CA GLY A 10 22.17 -39.17 25.17
C GLY A 10 22.64 -37.84 24.59
N LEU A 11 22.26 -37.54 23.35
CA LEU A 11 22.48 -36.23 22.74
C LEU A 11 21.24 -35.36 23.04
N CYS A 12 21.34 -34.49 24.04
CA CYS A 12 20.34 -33.44 24.29
C CYS A 12 20.38 -32.44 23.13
N ILE A 13 19.50 -32.63 22.15
CA ILE A 13 19.17 -31.62 21.14
C ILE A 13 18.40 -30.52 21.86
N LEU A 14 19.11 -29.50 22.33
CA LEU A 14 18.53 -28.26 22.82
C LEU A 14 18.01 -27.48 21.61
N SER A 15 16.76 -27.77 21.24
CA SER A 15 16.01 -27.06 20.21
C SER A 15 15.74 -25.63 20.68
N VAL A 16 16.68 -24.73 20.42
CA VAL A 16 16.43 -23.29 20.50
C VAL A 16 15.50 -22.94 19.34
N VAL A 17 14.20 -23.10 19.58
CA VAL A 17 13.15 -22.53 18.74
C VAL A 17 13.31 -21.01 18.88
N MET A 18 14.09 -20.45 17.97
CA MET A 18 14.09 -19.02 17.68
C MET A 18 12.66 -18.67 17.29
N LEU A 19 11.89 -18.20 18.28
CA LEU A 19 10.69 -17.40 18.09
C LEU A 19 11.11 -16.15 17.33
N GLN A 20 11.21 -16.27 16.01
CA GLN A 20 11.12 -15.12 15.12
C GLN A 20 9.68 -14.65 15.20
N ILE A 21 9.44 -13.77 16.18
CA ILE A 21 8.34 -12.82 16.14
C ILE A 21 8.65 -11.95 14.91
N GLY A 22 8.26 -12.43 13.74
CA GLY A 22 8.16 -11.59 12.57
C GLY A 22 7.27 -10.42 12.98
N CYS A 23 7.82 -9.21 13.00
CA CYS A 23 7.01 -8.01 12.92
C CYS A 23 6.26 -8.11 11.60
N ALA A 24 5.07 -8.72 11.63
CA ALA A 24 4.12 -8.66 10.54
C ALA A 24 3.79 -7.18 10.36
N THR A 25 4.29 -6.57 9.29
CA THR A 25 3.87 -5.24 8.86
C THR A 25 2.37 -5.31 8.57
N PRO A 26 1.49 -4.78 9.44
CA PRO A 26 0.07 -4.98 9.29
C PRO A 26 -0.47 -4.00 8.24
N SER A 27 -1.06 -4.56 7.20
CA SER A 27 -2.10 -3.99 6.32
C SER A 27 -1.73 -2.92 5.28
N ARG A 28 -1.88 -3.32 4.00
CA ARG A 28 -1.65 -2.59 2.73
C ARG A 28 -2.61 -1.42 2.43
N PHE A 29 -3.54 -1.11 3.34
CA PHE A 29 -4.39 0.08 3.31
C PHE A 29 -3.81 1.26 4.08
N HIS A 30 -2.78 1.07 4.89
CA HIS A 30 -2.21 2.18 5.64
C HIS A 30 -0.71 2.15 5.44
N ALA A 31 -0.24 3.02 4.54
CA ALA A 31 1.17 3.31 4.46
C ALA A 31 1.58 3.96 5.78
N ALA A 32 2.21 3.20 6.69
CA ALA A 32 2.57 3.70 8.03
C ALA A 32 3.45 4.96 8.03
N HIS A 33 4.09 5.25 6.89
CA HIS A 33 4.93 6.43 6.68
C HIS A 33 4.15 7.65 6.16
N ILE A 34 2.87 7.51 5.80
CA ILE A 34 2.02 8.60 5.32
C ILE A 34 0.96 8.91 6.38
N PRO A 35 0.88 10.16 6.88
CA PRO A 35 -0.14 10.54 7.84
C PRO A 35 -1.56 10.35 7.27
N PRO A 36 -2.52 9.85 8.07
CA PRO A 36 -3.94 9.87 7.69
C PRO A 36 -4.44 11.25 7.31
N ASP A 37 -5.50 11.32 6.50
CA ASP A 37 -6.07 12.56 5.96
C ASP A 37 -5.08 13.40 5.14
N SER A 38 -4.03 12.76 4.62
CA SER A 38 -3.18 13.31 3.56
C SER A 38 -3.65 12.85 2.18
N LEU A 39 -3.38 13.65 1.16
CA LEU A 39 -3.48 13.27 -0.24
C LEU A 39 -2.09 12.84 -0.73
N VAL A 40 -2.05 11.78 -1.53
CA VAL A 40 -0.85 11.27 -2.20
C VAL A 40 -1.16 11.00 -3.68
N LEU A 41 -0.18 11.22 -4.56
CA LEU A 41 -0.28 10.78 -5.94
C LEU A 41 0.19 9.34 -6.07
N VAL A 42 -0.58 8.54 -6.81
CA VAL A 42 -0.34 7.12 -7.01
C VAL A 42 -0.50 6.79 -8.49
N GLN A 43 0.40 5.98 -9.03
CA GLN A 43 0.17 5.38 -10.34
C GLN A 43 -0.55 4.03 -10.18
N ILE A 44 -1.68 3.85 -10.86
CA ILE A 44 -2.42 2.58 -10.85
C ILE A 44 -1.58 1.49 -11.52
N ARG A 45 -1.45 0.33 -10.89
CA ARG A 45 -0.81 -0.86 -11.48
C ARG A 45 -1.81 -1.95 -11.85
N GLY A 46 -2.91 -2.02 -11.11
CA GLY A 46 -3.89 -3.07 -11.30
C GLY A 46 -5.19 -2.80 -10.57
N PHE A 47 -6.22 -3.50 -11.03
CA PHE A 47 -7.52 -3.56 -10.39
C PHE A 47 -7.75 -4.97 -9.89
N ALA A 48 -8.19 -5.11 -8.65
CA ALA A 48 -8.51 -6.40 -8.08
C ALA A 48 -9.89 -6.87 -8.56
N THR A 49 -9.98 -8.16 -8.86
CA THR A 49 -11.25 -8.86 -9.06
C THR A 49 -11.96 -9.06 -7.72
N GLN A 50 -13.27 -9.26 -7.78
CA GLN A 50 -14.09 -9.60 -6.62
C GLN A 50 -13.52 -10.83 -5.90
N GLN A 51 -13.10 -11.85 -6.64
CA GLN A 51 -12.56 -13.08 -6.04
C GLN A 51 -11.27 -12.81 -5.26
N GLU A 52 -10.36 -12.00 -5.80
CA GLU A 52 -9.13 -11.60 -5.11
C GLU A 52 -9.43 -10.80 -3.84
N ILE A 53 -10.35 -9.83 -3.93
CA ILE A 53 -10.78 -9.02 -2.79
C ILE A 53 -11.34 -9.93 -1.69
N LEU A 54 -12.27 -10.81 -2.04
CA LEU A 54 -12.91 -11.74 -1.11
C LEU A 54 -11.94 -12.80 -0.55
N GLY A 55 -10.85 -13.09 -1.26
CA GLY A 55 -9.79 -14.01 -0.85
C GLY A 55 -8.85 -13.43 0.22
N ILE A 56 -8.94 -12.13 0.53
CA ILE A 56 -8.07 -11.46 1.51
C ILE A 56 -8.92 -10.98 2.71
N PRO A 57 -8.97 -11.72 3.83
CA PRO A 57 -9.86 -11.41 4.95
C PRO A 57 -9.66 -10.02 5.55
N THR A 58 -8.41 -9.54 5.63
CA THR A 58 -8.10 -8.20 6.16
C THR A 58 -8.65 -7.08 5.27
N LEU A 59 -8.63 -7.29 3.96
CA LEU A 59 -9.17 -6.38 2.96
C LEU A 59 -10.69 -6.31 3.07
N VAL A 60 -11.37 -7.46 3.11
CA VAL A 60 -12.83 -7.54 3.32
C VAL A 60 -13.25 -6.84 4.61
N ASN A 61 -12.58 -7.15 5.73
CA ASN A 61 -12.90 -6.55 7.02
C ASN A 61 -12.75 -5.02 6.99
N THR A 62 -11.72 -4.50 6.32
CA THR A 62 -11.51 -3.05 6.20
C THR A 62 -12.65 -2.39 5.42
N LEU A 63 -13.08 -2.99 4.32
CA LEU A 63 -14.21 -2.50 3.51
C LEU A 63 -15.52 -2.54 4.31
N GLU A 64 -15.78 -3.62 5.05
CA GLU A 64 -16.99 -3.75 5.88
C GLU A 64 -17.01 -2.73 7.03
N LEU A 65 -15.88 -2.54 7.72
CA LEU A 65 -15.72 -1.52 8.77
C LEU A 65 -15.88 -0.09 8.21
N SER A 66 -15.53 0.11 6.94
CA SER A 66 -15.77 1.35 6.21
C SER A 66 -17.22 1.54 5.76
N GLY A 67 -18.09 0.55 5.99
CA GLY A 67 -19.50 0.59 5.61
C GLY A 67 -19.80 0.04 4.21
N ILE A 68 -18.85 -0.62 3.55
CA ILE A 68 -19.05 -1.31 2.28
C ILE A 68 -19.34 -2.79 2.58
N PRO A 69 -20.62 -3.23 2.54
CA PRO A 69 -20.95 -4.62 2.84
C PRO A 69 -20.40 -5.55 1.77
N ARG A 70 -20.08 -6.80 2.17
CA ARG A 70 -19.57 -7.84 1.27
C ARG A 70 -20.39 -8.04 -0.01
N SER A 71 -21.70 -7.85 0.05
CA SER A 71 -22.61 -7.96 -1.10
C SER A 71 -22.43 -6.88 -2.17
N ARG A 72 -21.75 -5.78 -1.85
CA ARG A 72 -21.43 -4.70 -2.80
C ARG A 72 -20.02 -4.78 -3.37
N ILE A 73 -19.20 -5.71 -2.88
CA ILE A 73 -17.84 -5.91 -3.42
C ILE A 73 -17.96 -6.44 -4.84
N LYS A 74 -17.29 -5.78 -5.78
CA LYS A 74 -17.29 -6.11 -7.21
C LYS A 74 -15.91 -5.88 -7.82
N ASP A 75 -15.71 -6.39 -9.02
CA ASP A 75 -14.49 -6.18 -9.80
C ASP A 75 -14.19 -4.69 -9.95
N GLY A 76 -12.92 -4.31 -9.84
CA GLY A 76 -12.47 -2.93 -10.02
C GLY A 76 -12.73 -2.00 -8.83
N MET A 77 -13.40 -2.47 -7.78
CA MET A 77 -13.69 -1.65 -6.58
C MET A 77 -12.43 -1.33 -5.77
N VAL A 78 -11.38 -2.14 -5.90
CA VAL A 78 -10.10 -1.95 -5.24
C VAL A 78 -9.02 -1.93 -6.31
N ALA A 79 -8.18 -0.90 -6.26
CA ALA A 79 -6.98 -0.82 -7.08
C ALA A 79 -5.73 -0.98 -6.21
N ASP A 80 -4.67 -1.50 -6.82
CA ASP A 80 -3.33 -1.38 -6.31
C ASP A 80 -2.56 -0.34 -7.12
N GLY A 81 -1.79 0.47 -6.41
CA GLY A 81 -0.98 1.47 -7.06
C GLY A 81 0.33 1.71 -6.33
N ARG A 82 1.25 2.35 -7.04
CA ARG A 82 2.60 2.60 -6.59
C ARG A 82 2.84 4.07 -6.30
N ILE A 83 3.45 4.33 -5.15
CA ILE A 83 3.95 5.66 -4.74
C ILE A 83 5.45 5.78 -5.05
N PHE A 84 6.14 4.64 -5.04
CA PHE A 84 7.54 4.48 -5.45
C PHE A 84 7.61 3.59 -6.68
N CYS A 85 8.60 3.79 -7.57
CA CYS A 85 8.71 2.99 -8.79
C CYS A 85 10.01 2.21 -8.92
N CYS A 86 10.00 1.41 -9.98
CA CYS A 86 11.13 1.00 -10.80
C CYS A 86 11.73 -0.37 -10.42
N ASP A 87 10.82 -1.29 -10.08
CA ASP A 87 11.03 -2.72 -9.89
C ASP A 87 12.15 -3.04 -8.90
N GLY A 88 12.30 -2.18 -7.90
CA GLY A 88 13.22 -2.44 -6.80
C GLY A 88 12.72 -3.53 -5.87
N PRO A 89 13.61 -4.15 -5.08
CA PRO A 89 13.28 -5.28 -4.23
C PRO A 89 12.17 -5.00 -3.21
N ASN A 90 11.93 -3.72 -2.89
CA ASN A 90 10.93 -3.29 -1.91
C ASN A 90 9.72 -2.58 -2.53
N GLU A 91 9.61 -2.41 -3.86
CA GLU A 91 8.49 -1.67 -4.47
C GLU A 91 7.14 -2.27 -4.08
N SER A 92 7.05 -3.61 -4.09
CA SER A 92 5.84 -4.34 -3.69
C SER A 92 5.43 -4.09 -2.24
N ASP A 93 6.40 -3.83 -1.36
CA ASP A 93 6.17 -3.65 0.07
C ASP A 93 5.55 -2.28 0.38
N TYR A 94 5.66 -1.33 -0.55
CA TYR A 94 5.09 0.01 -0.46
C TYR A 94 3.93 0.25 -1.44
N ALA A 95 3.41 -0.81 -2.04
CA ALA A 95 2.20 -0.73 -2.84
C ALA A 95 1.01 -0.32 -1.96
N LEU A 96 0.21 0.63 -2.46
CA LEU A 96 -0.96 1.15 -1.78
C LEU A 96 -2.22 0.50 -2.36
N TRP A 97 -3.05 -0.08 -1.50
CA TRP A 97 -4.42 -0.44 -1.88
C TRP A 97 -5.37 0.69 -1.55
N PHE A 98 -6.32 0.95 -2.44
CA PHE A 98 -7.32 1.98 -2.27
C PHE A 98 -8.64 1.62 -2.96
N TYR A 99 -9.72 2.12 -2.38
CA TYR A 99 -11.07 2.03 -2.92
C TYR A 99 -11.22 2.97 -4.13
N VAL A 100 -11.86 2.47 -5.18
CA VAL A 100 -12.20 3.20 -6.39
C VAL A 100 -13.72 3.44 -6.38
N PRO A 101 -14.17 4.71 -6.26
CA PRO A 101 -15.58 5.02 -6.30
C PRO A 101 -16.24 4.63 -7.62
N GLU A 102 -17.53 4.32 -7.57
CA GLU A 102 -18.30 4.01 -8.78
C GLU A 102 -18.40 5.24 -9.70
N GLY A 103 -18.33 5.02 -11.01
CA GLY A 103 -18.44 6.08 -12.02
C GLY A 103 -17.16 6.86 -12.28
N VAL A 104 -16.06 6.50 -11.64
CA VAL A 104 -14.73 7.05 -11.94
C VAL A 104 -14.10 6.24 -13.08
N ASP A 105 -13.72 6.94 -14.14
CA ASP A 105 -13.03 6.35 -15.29
C ASP A 105 -11.51 6.38 -15.07
N ALA A 106 -10.97 5.29 -14.55
CA ALA A 106 -9.56 5.12 -14.22
C ALA A 106 -9.01 3.85 -14.85
N GLU A 107 -7.80 3.93 -15.38
CA GLU A 107 -7.13 2.81 -16.05
C GLU A 107 -5.77 2.49 -15.42
N VAL A 108 -5.23 1.32 -15.75
CA VAL A 108 -3.87 0.96 -15.35
C VAL A 108 -2.89 1.93 -15.99
N GLY A 109 -2.01 2.51 -15.17
CA GLY A 109 -1.03 3.49 -15.59
C GLY A 109 -1.42 4.95 -15.34
N ASP A 110 -2.71 5.23 -15.10
CA ASP A 110 -3.18 6.57 -14.71
C ASP A 110 -2.55 7.01 -13.38
N ILE A 111 -2.32 8.31 -13.26
CA ILE A 111 -1.93 8.97 -12.01
C ILE A 111 -3.19 9.48 -11.33
N VAL A 112 -3.42 9.03 -10.11
CA VAL A 112 -4.61 9.34 -9.33
C VAL A 112 -4.24 9.98 -8.01
N GLU A 113 -5.14 10.85 -7.53
CA GLU A 113 -5.10 11.34 -6.17
C GLU A 113 -5.76 10.33 -5.25
N VAL A 114 -5.05 9.91 -4.20
CA VAL A 114 -5.61 9.04 -3.16
C VAL A 114 -5.60 9.78 -1.84
N LYS A 115 -6.78 9.88 -1.22
CA LYS A 115 -6.89 10.29 0.17
C LYS A 115 -6.55 9.11 1.07
N ILE A 116 -5.58 9.29 1.96
CA ILE A 116 -5.14 8.28 2.91
C ILE A 116 -6.14 8.16 4.05
N GLY A 117 -6.66 6.95 4.24
CA GLY A 117 -7.53 6.59 5.36
C GLY A 117 -6.75 6.43 6.66
N ALA A 118 -7.45 6.36 7.79
CA ALA A 118 -6.84 6.07 9.09
C ALA A 118 -7.02 4.59 9.47
N VAL A 119 -6.08 4.07 10.26
CA VAL A 119 -6.10 2.69 10.74
C VAL A 119 -7.34 2.46 11.59
N VAL A 120 -8.15 1.44 11.24
CA VAL A 120 -9.27 1.01 12.07
C VAL A 120 -8.76 0.07 13.16
N LEU A 121 -8.73 0.50 14.42
CA LEU A 121 -8.40 -0.38 15.54
C LEU A 121 -9.66 -1.07 16.09
N LYS A 122 -9.50 -2.30 16.57
CA LYS A 122 -10.60 -3.07 17.17
C LYS A 122 -11.13 -2.32 18.39
N GLY A 123 -12.36 -1.82 18.31
CA GLY A 123 -13.00 -1.04 19.38
C GLY A 123 -13.15 0.45 19.05
N ASP A 124 -12.62 0.92 17.92
CA ASP A 124 -12.87 2.28 17.46
C ASP A 124 -14.35 2.47 17.10
N PRO A 125 -15.02 3.48 17.67
CA PRO A 125 -16.46 3.69 17.50
C PRO A 125 -16.84 4.31 16.14
N ILE A 126 -15.88 4.51 15.23
CA ILE A 126 -16.06 5.26 13.99
C ILE A 126 -15.68 4.41 12.78
N ARG A 127 -16.50 4.47 11.74
CA ARG A 127 -16.17 4.03 10.39
C ARG A 127 -15.07 4.93 9.86
N VAL A 128 -13.82 4.52 9.99
CA VAL A 128 -12.72 5.26 9.40
C VAL A 128 -12.65 4.89 7.91
N PRO A 129 -12.64 5.86 6.98
CA PRO A 129 -12.65 5.55 5.55
C PRO A 129 -11.36 4.82 5.16
N PRO A 130 -11.41 3.90 4.18
CA PRO A 130 -10.21 3.30 3.64
C PRO A 130 -9.48 4.34 2.79
N ASN A 131 -8.26 4.04 2.35
CA ASN A 131 -7.68 4.84 1.27
C ASN A 131 -8.66 4.90 0.12
N THR A 132 -8.91 6.10 -0.40
CA THR A 132 -9.97 6.33 -1.38
C THR A 132 -9.45 7.22 -2.48
N MET A 133 -9.58 6.76 -3.71
CA MET A 133 -9.32 7.58 -4.88
C MET A 133 -10.28 8.79 -4.87
N GLN A 134 -9.73 9.99 -5.08
CA GLN A 134 -10.49 11.22 -5.18
C GLN A 134 -10.75 11.58 -6.65
N GLN A 135 -9.71 11.53 -7.49
CA GLN A 135 -9.77 11.92 -8.89
C GLN A 135 -8.58 11.36 -9.69
N VAL A 136 -8.72 11.34 -11.02
CA VAL A 136 -7.60 11.14 -11.96
C VAL A 136 -6.93 12.50 -12.19
N TYR A 137 -5.62 12.59 -11.98
CA TYR A 137 -4.84 13.79 -12.30
C TYR A 137 -4.26 13.75 -13.71
N SER A 138 -3.77 12.59 -14.14
CA SER A 138 -3.15 12.44 -15.45
C SER A 138 -3.42 11.04 -15.99
N LYS A 139 -3.83 10.98 -17.25
CA LYS A 139 -3.99 9.73 -17.98
C LYS A 139 -2.64 9.16 -18.37
N LEU A 140 -2.52 7.83 -18.45
CA LEU A 140 -1.26 7.15 -18.80
C LEU A 140 -0.58 7.77 -20.03
N GLU A 141 -1.34 8.08 -21.08
CA GLU A 141 -0.84 8.69 -22.32
C GLU A 141 -0.20 10.07 -22.17
N SER A 142 -0.50 10.79 -21.08
CA SER A 142 0.06 12.11 -20.76
C SER A 142 1.15 12.05 -19.68
N VAL A 143 1.42 10.85 -19.13
CA VAL A 143 2.49 10.67 -18.14
C VAL A 143 3.85 10.86 -18.82
N GLY A 144 4.64 11.82 -18.33
CA GLY A 144 5.92 12.22 -18.90
C GLY A 144 5.95 13.64 -19.45
N GLU A 145 4.79 14.26 -19.67
CA GLU A 145 4.72 15.67 -20.08
C GLU A 145 4.87 16.59 -18.86
N GLU A 146 4.01 16.42 -17.86
CA GLU A 146 4.00 17.24 -16.64
C GLU A 146 4.37 16.47 -15.38
N CYS A 147 4.23 15.15 -15.41
CA CYS A 147 4.49 14.24 -14.30
C CYS A 147 5.62 13.28 -14.63
N ARG A 148 6.55 13.06 -13.70
CA ARG A 148 7.75 12.23 -13.87
C ARG A 148 8.18 11.57 -12.57
N TRP A 149 8.92 10.47 -12.69
CA TRP A 149 9.52 9.78 -11.56
C TRP A 149 10.87 10.40 -11.21
N MET A 150 10.97 11.01 -10.03
CA MET A 150 12.19 11.67 -9.55
C MET A 150 12.86 10.90 -8.41
N PRO A 151 14.21 10.87 -8.35
CA PRO A 151 15.15 11.42 -9.32
C PRO A 151 15.21 10.61 -10.64
N ASP A 152 15.78 11.17 -11.70
CA ASP A 152 15.77 10.56 -13.05
C ASP A 152 16.63 9.30 -13.22
N ASN A 153 17.25 8.79 -12.15
CA ASN A 153 18.04 7.57 -12.21
C ASN A 153 17.11 6.34 -12.14
N PRO A 154 16.93 5.57 -13.23
CA PRO A 154 15.99 4.46 -13.28
C PRO A 154 16.37 3.26 -12.40
N ARG A 155 17.60 3.23 -11.86
CA ARG A 155 18.06 2.17 -10.94
C ARG A 155 17.66 2.41 -9.49
N LEU A 156 17.10 3.58 -9.18
CA LEU A 156 16.63 3.90 -7.84
C LEU A 156 15.18 3.46 -7.69
N TRP A 157 14.93 2.61 -6.71
CA TRP A 157 13.57 2.16 -6.40
C TRP A 157 12.78 3.18 -5.58
N GLY A 158 13.48 4.04 -4.84
CA GLY A 158 12.87 5.10 -4.03
C GLY A 158 12.47 6.34 -4.84
N ARG A 159 12.31 6.20 -6.16
CA ARG A 159 11.84 7.29 -7.01
C ARG A 159 10.38 7.55 -6.72
N VAL A 160 10.01 8.82 -6.59
CA VAL A 160 8.65 9.24 -6.32
C VAL A 160 8.08 10.04 -7.48
N LEU A 161 6.76 10.00 -7.58
CA LEU A 161 6.07 10.79 -8.58
C LEU A 161 6.16 12.27 -8.21
N TYR A 162 6.55 13.08 -9.19
CA TYR A 162 6.57 14.53 -9.12
C TYR A 162 5.87 15.09 -10.34
N CYS A 163 5.03 16.10 -10.16
CA CYS A 163 4.47 16.88 -11.24
C CYS A 163 4.79 18.37 -11.05
N ASP A 164 5.01 19.11 -12.14
CA ASP A 164 5.48 20.50 -12.09
C ASP A 164 4.53 21.45 -11.34
N TRP A 165 3.23 21.13 -11.28
CA TRP A 165 2.21 21.91 -10.60
C TRP A 165 2.10 21.62 -9.10
N MET A 166 2.73 20.57 -8.59
CA MET A 166 2.52 20.08 -7.22
C MET A 166 2.81 21.15 -6.17
N GLU A 167 3.98 21.80 -6.23
CA GLU A 167 4.33 22.83 -5.23
C GLU A 167 3.34 24.00 -5.24
N LYS A 168 2.92 24.44 -6.44
CA LYS A 168 1.95 25.53 -6.60
C LYS A 168 0.59 25.18 -6.01
N GLU A 169 0.21 23.91 -6.06
CA GLU A 169 -1.04 23.40 -5.48
C GLU A 169 -0.93 23.04 -3.99
N GLY A 170 0.18 23.37 -3.34
CA GLY A 170 0.37 23.17 -1.90
C GLY A 170 0.80 21.76 -1.51
N TRP A 171 1.34 20.99 -2.46
CA TRP A 171 1.99 19.73 -2.14
C TRP A 171 3.37 19.99 -1.54
N ILE A 172 3.73 19.19 -0.53
CA ILE A 172 4.97 19.29 0.20
C ILE A 172 5.66 17.94 0.16
N GLN A 173 6.95 17.94 -0.18
CA GLN A 173 7.77 16.74 -0.11
C GLN A 173 8.18 16.44 1.33
N GLN A 174 7.81 15.27 1.83
CA GLN A 174 8.28 14.76 3.11
C GLN A 174 9.73 14.29 2.94
N GLY A 175 10.66 14.85 3.73
CA GLY A 175 12.05 14.39 3.72
C GLY A 175 12.28 13.09 4.51
N GLY A 176 13.50 12.55 4.40
CA GLY A 176 13.95 11.38 5.16
C GLY A 176 13.97 10.09 4.33
N LEU A 177 13.75 8.94 5.00
CA LEU A 177 13.82 7.63 4.36
C LEU A 177 12.71 7.40 3.31
N PHE A 178 11.57 8.06 3.50
CA PHE A 178 10.40 7.97 2.61
C PHE A 178 10.12 9.34 2.02
N ASN A 179 10.60 9.54 0.79
CA ASN A 179 10.60 10.85 0.16
C ASN A 179 9.31 11.15 -0.61
N VAL A 180 8.15 11.11 0.04
CA VAL A 180 6.83 11.16 -0.63
C VAL A 180 6.28 12.59 -0.69
N TRP A 181 5.61 12.95 -1.79
CA TRP A 181 4.85 14.19 -1.90
C TRP A 181 3.45 14.05 -1.34
N LEU A 182 3.08 14.97 -0.45
CA LEU A 182 1.82 14.95 0.29
C LEU A 182 1.11 16.30 0.24
N LYS A 183 -0.21 16.30 0.27
CA LYS A 183 -1.03 17.51 0.44
C LYS A 183 -2.04 17.34 1.56
N SER A 184 -2.22 18.37 2.39
CA SER A 184 -3.20 18.33 3.49
C SER A 184 -4.61 18.57 2.96
N VAL A 185 -5.57 17.76 3.42
CA VAL A 185 -7.00 17.90 3.09
C VAL A 185 -7.62 19.18 3.68
N GLY A 186 -6.91 19.90 4.57
CA GLY A 186 -7.38 21.13 5.23
C GLY A 186 -6.81 22.45 4.68
N SER A 187 -6.13 22.46 3.53
CA SER A 187 -5.56 23.67 2.94
C SER A 187 -6.57 24.40 2.04
N LYS A 188 -7.47 25.17 2.66
CA LYS A 188 -8.19 26.28 2.01
C LYS A 188 -7.96 27.56 2.78
#